data_AF-A0A498IC74-F1
#
_entry.id   AF-A0A498IC74-F1
#
_cell.length_a   1.000
_cell.length_b   1.000
_cell.length_c   1.000
_cell.angle_alpha   90.00
_cell.angle_beta   90.00
_cell.angle_gamma   90.00
#
_symmetry.space_group_name_H-M   'P 1'
#
loop_
_entity.id
_entity.type
_entity.pdbx_description
1 polymer ?
#
loop_
_entity_poly.entity_id
_entity_poly.type
_entity_poly.pdbx_seq_one_letter_code
_entity_poly.pdbx_strand_id
1 'polypeptide(L)'
;MALHKPCGCGPLVSSPALTPPSKTPMSTVIHILRPPLKPIFRNSAVKPPRATAATPQKYVYPDPIPQFAESETQKFRAELSRRLLKEKETFGHDLHSVVDVCAEIVSEFLHREYGGPGTLLVEPFTDMLVALKEKELPGAPLAARTSLLWAQSYLDRDWETWNSKTPK
;
A
#
# COMPACT_ATOMS: atom_id res chain seq x y z
N MET A 1 66.75 31.43 -3.57
CA MET A 1 67.52 31.71 -2.34
C MET A 1 66.55 32.19 -1.28
N ALA A 2 66.48 31.46 -0.15
CA ALA A 2 66.14 31.86 1.24
C ALA A 2 64.89 32.75 1.50
N LEU A 3 64.09 32.63 2.57
CA LEU A 3 64.33 32.05 3.88
C LEU A 3 62.98 31.90 4.65
N HIS A 4 62.92 30.86 5.47
CA HIS A 4 62.29 30.78 6.80
C HIS A 4 60.77 30.54 7.01
N LYS A 5 60.55 29.39 7.65
CA LYS A 5 59.42 28.97 8.51
C LYS A 5 59.45 29.77 9.83
N PRO A 6 58.30 29.85 10.53
CA PRO A 6 58.32 29.36 11.90
C PRO A 6 57.12 28.49 12.28
N CYS A 7 57.40 27.58 13.22
CA CYS A 7 56.46 26.75 13.97
C CYS A 7 55.53 27.58 14.87
N GLY A 8 54.30 27.08 15.07
CA GLY A 8 53.41 27.47 16.15
C GLY A 8 52.57 26.25 16.57
N CYS A 9 52.56 25.98 17.87
CA CYS A 9 52.12 24.74 18.51
C CYS A 9 50.71 24.88 19.11
N GLY A 10 49.89 23.83 18.97
CA GLY A 10 48.78 23.44 19.86
C GLY A 10 47.37 23.95 19.53
N PRO A 11 46.30 23.38 20.12
CA PRO A 11 46.23 22.20 21.00
C PRO A 11 45.38 21.05 20.43
N LEU A 12 45.61 19.86 21.01
CA LEU A 12 44.77 18.67 20.91
C LEU A 12 43.34 18.99 21.37
N VAL A 13 42.35 18.69 20.53
CA VAL A 13 41.00 18.40 21.01
C VAL A 13 40.67 16.95 20.68
N SER A 14 40.68 16.16 21.75
CA SER A 14 40.19 14.80 21.79
C SER A 14 38.67 14.85 21.92
N SER A 15 37.94 14.15 21.06
CA SER A 15 36.53 13.80 21.28
C SER A 15 36.06 12.72 20.31
N PRO A 16 35.06 11.90 20.69
CA PRO A 16 35.32 10.48 20.83
C PRO A 16 34.39 9.58 19.99
N ALA A 17 34.85 8.33 19.89
CA ALA A 17 34.12 7.06 19.90
C ALA A 17 32.81 6.93 19.09
N LEU A 18 32.90 6.02 18.10
CA LEU A 18 31.79 5.24 17.59
C LEU A 18 30.90 4.74 18.73
N THR A 19 29.61 5.06 18.67
CA THR A 19 28.59 4.41 19.48
C THR A 19 28.22 3.05 18.85
N PRO A 20 28.35 1.93 19.59
CA PRO A 20 27.79 0.66 19.16
C PRO A 20 26.25 0.64 19.37
N PRO A 21 25.52 -0.20 18.61
CA PRO A 21 24.07 -0.30 18.71
C PRO A 21 23.62 -0.75 20.10
N SER A 22 22.59 -0.05 20.58
CA SER A 22 21.90 -0.29 21.86
C SER A 22 21.43 -1.73 21.98
N LYS A 23 21.85 -2.39 23.07
CA LYS A 23 21.41 -3.72 23.46
C LYS A 23 20.03 -3.60 24.10
N THR A 24 19.04 -4.24 23.50
CA THR A 24 17.72 -4.50 24.11
C THR A 24 17.87 -5.40 25.34
N PRO A 25 17.30 -5.04 26.50
CA PRO A 25 17.21 -5.97 27.62
C PRO A 25 15.86 -6.70 27.66
N MET A 26 16.01 -8.02 27.80
CA MET A 26 15.24 -8.90 28.68
C MET A 26 13.82 -9.30 28.27
N SER A 27 13.80 -10.50 27.71
CA SER A 27 12.68 -11.42 27.63
C SER A 27 12.03 -11.61 29.02
N THR A 28 10.81 -11.11 29.18
CA THR A 28 9.96 -11.45 30.33
C THR A 28 9.27 -12.78 30.03
N VAL A 29 9.80 -13.84 30.63
CA VAL A 29 9.15 -15.16 30.67
C VAL A 29 7.95 -15.07 31.61
N ILE A 30 6.74 -15.07 31.07
CA ILE A 30 5.52 -15.24 31.88
C ILE A 30 5.32 -16.74 32.12
N HIS A 31 5.68 -17.21 33.31
CA HIS A 31 5.29 -18.54 33.78
C HIS A 31 3.80 -18.54 34.18
N ILE A 32 2.92 -18.88 33.24
CA ILE A 32 1.52 -19.15 33.56
C ILE A 32 1.44 -20.55 34.18
N LEU A 33 1.36 -20.64 35.51
CA LEU A 33 0.96 -21.89 36.19
C LEU A 33 -0.50 -22.19 35.84
N ARG A 34 -0.71 -23.25 35.04
CA ARG A 34 -2.03 -23.74 34.65
C ARG A 34 -2.46 -24.86 35.62
N PRO A 35 -3.50 -24.69 36.44
CA PRO A 35 -4.01 -25.81 37.23
C PRO A 35 -4.73 -26.83 36.33
N PRO A 36 -4.65 -28.14 36.62
CA PRO A 36 -5.30 -29.15 35.81
C PRO A 36 -6.82 -29.13 36.03
N LEU A 37 -7.55 -28.72 35.00
CA LEU A 37 -9.01 -28.93 34.94
C LEU A 37 -9.27 -30.38 34.53
N LYS A 38 -9.92 -31.15 35.42
CA LYS A 38 -10.41 -32.50 35.09
C LYS A 38 -11.60 -32.37 34.12
N PRO A 39 -11.63 -33.10 33.00
CA PRO A 39 -12.79 -33.09 32.13
C PRO A 39 -13.89 -33.96 32.76
N ILE A 40 -15.02 -33.35 33.12
CA ILE A 40 -16.26 -34.08 33.36
C ILE A 40 -16.85 -34.38 31.99
N PHE A 41 -16.62 -35.60 31.48
CA PHE A 41 -17.30 -36.09 30.29
C PHE A 41 -18.76 -36.43 30.65
N ARG A 42 -19.70 -35.60 30.20
CA ARG A 42 -21.12 -35.89 30.22
C ARG A 42 -21.56 -36.29 28.82
N ASN A 43 -21.71 -37.59 28.58
CA ASN A 43 -22.20 -38.11 27.31
C ASN A 43 -23.71 -37.87 27.19
N SER A 44 -24.09 -36.75 26.59
CA SER A 44 -25.43 -36.55 26.05
C SER A 44 -25.38 -36.92 24.57
N ALA A 45 -26.01 -38.05 24.20
CA ALA A 45 -26.17 -38.47 22.83
C ALA A 45 -27.18 -37.55 22.12
N VAL A 46 -26.72 -36.37 21.69
CA VAL A 46 -27.47 -35.50 20.78
C VAL A 46 -27.16 -35.97 19.36
N LYS A 47 -28.20 -36.41 18.64
CA LYS A 47 -28.09 -36.73 17.21
C LYS A 47 -27.54 -35.48 16.49
N PRO A 48 -26.48 -35.61 15.67
CA PRO A 48 -25.93 -34.45 14.98
C PRO A 48 -26.99 -33.90 14.02
N PRO A 49 -27.21 -32.56 13.97
CA PRO A 49 -28.05 -31.99 12.94
C PRO A 49 -27.44 -32.33 11.58
N ARG A 50 -28.27 -32.87 10.68
CA ARG A 50 -27.89 -33.17 9.30
C ARG A 50 -27.56 -31.85 8.62
N ALA A 51 -26.28 -31.57 8.39
CA ALA A 51 -25.85 -30.43 7.59
C ALA A 51 -26.35 -30.62 6.16
N THR A 52 -27.40 -29.90 5.77
CA THR A 52 -27.69 -29.66 4.36
C THR A 52 -26.55 -28.79 3.83
N ALA A 53 -25.75 -29.34 2.93
CA ALA A 53 -24.74 -28.58 2.19
C ALA A 53 -25.47 -27.52 1.36
N ALA A 54 -25.56 -26.30 1.91
CA ALA A 54 -25.95 -25.15 1.11
C ALA A 54 -24.86 -25.00 0.05
N THR A 55 -25.23 -25.16 -1.22
CA THR A 55 -24.33 -24.81 -2.32
C THR A 55 -23.88 -23.36 -2.10
N PRO A 56 -22.56 -23.07 -2.06
CA PRO A 56 -22.10 -21.70 -1.93
C PRO A 56 -22.76 -20.90 -3.04
N GLN A 57 -23.54 -19.88 -2.69
CA GLN A 57 -24.02 -18.96 -3.71
C GLN A 57 -22.79 -18.33 -4.33
N LYS A 58 -22.55 -18.64 -5.61
CA LYS A 58 -21.45 -18.08 -6.37
C LYS A 58 -21.75 -16.59 -6.50
N TYR A 59 -21.12 -15.79 -5.65
CA TYR A 59 -21.24 -14.34 -5.73
C TYR A 59 -20.74 -13.91 -7.11
N VAL A 60 -21.64 -13.32 -7.90
CA VAL A 60 -21.30 -12.75 -9.22
C VAL A 60 -21.11 -11.28 -9.00
N TYR A 61 -19.89 -10.80 -9.23
CA TYR A 61 -19.60 -9.38 -9.21
C TYR A 61 -20.39 -8.70 -10.34
N PRO A 62 -21.07 -7.57 -10.07
CA PRO A 62 -21.68 -6.78 -11.14
C PRO A 62 -20.62 -6.37 -12.16
N ASP A 63 -21.04 -6.23 -13.41
CA ASP A 63 -20.18 -5.72 -14.47
C ASP A 63 -19.64 -4.33 -14.08
N PRO A 64 -18.38 -4.00 -14.45
CA PRO A 64 -17.80 -2.69 -14.17
C PRO A 64 -18.71 -1.54 -14.64
N ILE A 65 -18.87 -0.51 -13.82
CA ILE A 65 -19.72 0.65 -14.13
C ILE A 65 -18.88 1.69 -14.90
N PRO A 66 -19.08 1.89 -16.22
CA PRO A 66 -18.19 2.73 -17.03
C PRO A 66 -18.13 4.19 -16.56
N GLN A 67 -19.28 4.75 -16.14
CA GLN A 67 -19.32 6.13 -15.65
C GLN A 67 -18.55 6.31 -14.33
N PHE A 68 -18.56 5.30 -13.46
CA PHE A 68 -17.77 5.31 -12.24
C PHE A 68 -16.28 5.24 -12.58
N ALA A 69 -15.90 4.33 -13.48
CA ALA A 69 -14.51 4.16 -13.91
C ALA A 69 -13.94 5.45 -14.53
N GLU A 70 -14.70 6.13 -15.39
CA GLU A 70 -14.30 7.42 -15.97
C GLU A 70 -14.15 8.51 -14.88
N SER A 71 -15.16 8.65 -14.01
CA SER A 71 -15.13 9.65 -12.92
C SER A 71 -13.94 9.43 -11.97
N GLU A 72 -13.70 8.20 -11.56
CA GLU A 72 -12.61 7.88 -10.62
C GLU A 72 -11.24 7.95 -11.29
N THR A 73 -11.12 7.64 -12.59
CA THR A 73 -9.88 7.85 -13.35
C THR A 73 -9.51 9.34 -13.43
N GLN A 74 -10.47 10.24 -13.67
CA GLN A 74 -10.20 11.68 -13.69
C GLN A 74 -9.76 12.20 -12.32
N LYS A 75 -10.44 11.77 -11.26
CA LYS A 75 -10.10 12.11 -9.88
C LYS A 75 -8.73 11.58 -9.48
N PHE A 76 -8.42 10.34 -9.86
CA PHE A 76 -7.12 9.73 -9.69
C PHE A 76 -6.02 10.55 -10.36
N ARG A 77 -6.20 10.91 -11.64
CA ARG A 77 -5.22 11.70 -12.42
C ARG A 77 -4.89 13.03 -11.73
N ALA A 78 -5.92 13.74 -11.27
CA ALA A 78 -5.77 15.00 -10.56
C ALA A 78 -5.04 14.84 -9.22
N GLU A 79 -5.43 13.85 -8.42
CA GLU A 79 -4.85 13.63 -7.09
C GLU A 79 -3.42 13.07 -7.17
N LEU A 80 -3.12 12.20 -8.14
CA LEU A 80 -1.76 11.72 -8.40
C LEU A 80 -0.86 12.86 -8.85
N SER A 81 -1.28 13.67 -9.83
CA SER A 81 -0.54 14.86 -10.27
C SER A 81 -0.21 15.77 -9.09
N ARG A 82 -1.20 16.08 -8.25
CA ARG A 82 -1.03 16.93 -7.07
C ARG A 82 -0.03 16.36 -6.06
N ARG A 83 -0.02 15.03 -5.88
CA ARG A 83 0.90 14.36 -4.96
C ARG A 83 2.32 14.31 -5.50
N LEU A 84 2.49 13.92 -6.75
CA LEU A 84 3.80 13.79 -7.39
C LEU A 84 4.44 15.14 -7.71
N LEU A 85 3.65 16.20 -7.90
CA LEU A 85 4.17 17.57 -8.06
C LEU A 85 5.05 18.03 -6.88
N LYS A 86 4.81 17.49 -5.68
CA LYS A 86 5.64 17.78 -4.49
C LYS A 86 7.06 17.24 -4.62
N GLU A 87 7.24 16.24 -5.47
CA GLU A 87 8.49 15.53 -5.71
C GLU A 87 9.10 16.00 -7.05
N LYS A 88 9.08 17.31 -7.28
CA LYS A 88 9.50 17.94 -8.54
C LYS A 88 10.93 17.58 -8.97
N GLU A 89 11.82 17.33 -8.01
CA GLU A 89 13.21 16.92 -8.29
C GLU A 89 13.29 15.51 -8.90
N THR A 90 12.29 14.67 -8.64
CA THR A 90 12.20 13.33 -9.23
C THR A 90 11.52 13.38 -10.58
N PHE A 91 10.34 14.00 -10.67
CA PHE A 91 9.49 13.89 -11.86
C PHE A 91 9.72 14.98 -12.90
N GLY A 92 10.20 16.16 -12.49
CA GLY A 92 10.56 17.25 -13.39
C GLY A 92 9.53 17.50 -14.49
N HIS A 93 9.98 17.33 -15.74
CA HIS A 93 9.18 17.55 -16.94
C HIS A 93 8.37 16.29 -17.35
N ASP A 94 8.74 15.12 -16.82
CA ASP A 94 8.12 13.83 -17.12
C ASP A 94 6.87 13.56 -16.26
N LEU A 95 6.53 14.47 -15.34
CA LEU A 95 5.39 14.33 -14.44
C LEU A 95 4.09 13.97 -15.18
N HIS A 96 3.81 14.63 -16.30
CA HIS A 96 2.61 14.38 -17.09
C HIS A 96 2.63 12.96 -17.69
N SER A 97 3.75 12.56 -18.28
CA SER A 97 3.93 11.22 -18.87
C SER A 97 3.77 10.11 -17.81
N VAL A 98 4.32 10.31 -16.62
CA VAL A 98 4.15 9.36 -15.50
C VAL A 98 2.68 9.24 -15.11
N VAL A 99 2.01 10.38 -14.91
CA VAL A 99 0.59 10.40 -14.52
C VAL A 99 -0.28 9.73 -15.58
N ASP A 100 0.01 9.95 -16.87
CA ASP A 100 -0.75 9.37 -17.97
C ASP A 100 -0.65 7.85 -18.00
N VAL A 101 0.57 7.31 -17.87
CA VAL A 101 0.79 5.84 -17.79
C VAL A 101 0.05 5.25 -16.59
N CYS A 102 0.16 5.90 -15.42
CA CYS A 102 -0.56 5.45 -14.24
C CYS A 102 -2.08 5.47 -14.44
N ALA A 103 -2.61 6.52 -15.08
CA ALA A 103 -4.04 6.70 -15.28
C ALA A 103 -4.61 5.73 -16.31
N GLU A 104 -3.85 5.41 -17.36
CA GLU A 104 -4.22 4.40 -18.36
C GLU A 104 -4.43 3.03 -17.70
N ILE A 105 -3.46 2.59 -16.88
CA ILE A 105 -3.52 1.28 -16.21
C ILE A 105 -4.66 1.22 -15.19
N VAL A 106 -4.85 2.28 -14.38
CA VAL A 106 -5.98 2.34 -13.44
C VAL A 106 -7.30 2.36 -14.18
N SER A 107 -7.40 3.11 -15.28
CA SER A 107 -8.60 3.13 -16.11
C SER A 107 -8.92 1.74 -16.65
N GLU A 108 -7.95 1.02 -17.21
CA GLU A 108 -8.16 -0.33 -17.72
C GLU A 108 -8.67 -1.27 -16.62
N PHE A 109 -8.01 -1.28 -15.46
CA PHE A 109 -8.44 -2.06 -14.30
C PHE A 109 -9.88 -1.73 -13.88
N LEU A 110 -10.22 -0.44 -13.76
CA LEU A 110 -11.55 0.00 -13.34
C LEU A 110 -12.65 -0.36 -14.33
N HIS A 111 -12.34 -0.41 -15.64
CA HIS A 111 -13.32 -0.75 -16.67
C HIS A 111 -13.50 -2.25 -16.88
N ARG A 112 -12.55 -3.09 -16.42
CA ARG A 112 -12.53 -4.52 -16.78
C ARG A 112 -12.61 -5.46 -15.60
N GLU A 113 -12.01 -5.09 -14.47
CA GLU A 113 -11.73 -6.04 -13.39
C GLU A 113 -12.30 -5.59 -12.05
N TYR A 114 -12.37 -4.27 -11.80
CA TYR A 114 -12.92 -3.77 -10.57
C TYR A 114 -14.44 -3.95 -10.52
N GLY A 115 -14.89 -4.84 -9.63
CA GLY A 115 -16.31 -5.15 -9.42
C GLY A 115 -16.95 -4.41 -8.24
N GLY A 116 -16.18 -3.59 -7.52
CA GLY A 116 -16.63 -2.90 -6.31
C GLY A 116 -15.84 -3.28 -5.06
N PRO A 117 -16.38 -2.98 -3.86
CA PRO A 117 -15.62 -3.05 -2.62
C PRO A 117 -15.02 -4.42 -2.38
N GLY A 118 -13.77 -4.44 -1.92
CA GLY A 118 -13.01 -5.67 -1.70
C GLY A 118 -12.45 -6.34 -2.95
N THR A 119 -12.62 -5.78 -4.16
CA THR A 119 -12.01 -6.31 -5.41
C THR A 119 -10.73 -5.60 -5.84
N LEU A 120 -10.19 -4.71 -5.02
CA LEU A 120 -8.97 -4.02 -5.35
C LEU A 120 -7.80 -5.02 -5.51
N LEU A 121 -7.26 -5.11 -6.72
CA LEU A 121 -6.11 -5.95 -7.04
C LEU A 121 -4.80 -5.19 -6.86
N VAL A 122 -3.74 -5.92 -6.54
CA VAL A 122 -2.37 -5.37 -6.45
C VAL A 122 -1.67 -5.38 -7.82
N GLU A 123 -2.09 -6.28 -8.70
CA GLU A 123 -1.50 -6.52 -10.01
C GLU A 123 -1.39 -5.25 -10.88
N PRO A 124 -2.46 -4.42 -11.04
CA PRO A 124 -2.37 -3.18 -11.83
C PRO A 124 -1.27 -2.22 -11.35
N PHE A 125 -0.98 -2.20 -10.05
CA PHE A 125 0.06 -1.34 -9.48
C PHE A 125 1.47 -1.93 -9.65
N THR A 126 1.57 -3.25 -9.76
CA THR A 126 2.81 -3.92 -10.14
C THR A 126 3.10 -3.68 -11.63
N ASP A 127 2.08 -3.77 -12.47
CA ASP A 127 2.18 -3.45 -13.90
C ASP A 127 2.55 -1.97 -14.11
N MET A 128 2.00 -1.07 -13.30
CA MET A 128 2.39 0.34 -13.31
C MET A 128 3.88 0.54 -13.01
N LEU A 129 4.44 -0.21 -12.05
CA LEU A 129 5.88 -0.17 -11.78
C LEU A 129 6.70 -0.67 -12.98
N VAL A 130 6.27 -1.77 -13.61
CA VAL A 130 6.95 -2.36 -14.77
C VAL A 130 6.87 -1.40 -15.96
N ALA A 131 5.68 -0.93 -16.32
CA ALA A 131 5.44 -0.04 -17.46
C ALA A 131 6.22 1.27 -17.35
N LEU A 132 6.28 1.88 -16.16
CA LEU A 132 7.08 3.09 -15.95
C LEU A 132 8.58 2.81 -16.10
N LYS A 133 9.08 1.67 -15.63
CA LYS A 133 10.49 1.28 -15.78
C LYS A 133 10.85 0.98 -17.23
N GLU A 134 9.99 0.27 -17.96
CA GLU A 134 10.21 -0.05 -19.37
C GLU A 134 10.20 1.19 -20.26
N LYS A 135 9.44 2.23 -19.87
CA LYS A 135 9.41 3.55 -20.53
C LYS A 135 10.52 4.49 -20.02
N GLU A 136 11.40 4.00 -19.15
CA GLU A 136 12.49 4.78 -18.54
C GLU A 136 12.01 6.07 -17.82
N LEU A 137 10.78 6.05 -17.30
CA LEU A 137 10.19 7.20 -16.60
C LEU A 137 10.65 7.27 -15.13
N PRO A 138 10.85 8.49 -14.59
CA PRO A 138 11.38 8.65 -13.25
C PRO A 138 10.38 8.24 -12.16
N GLY A 139 10.91 7.88 -10.99
CA GLY A 139 10.10 7.70 -9.78
C GLY A 139 9.10 6.54 -9.83
N ALA A 140 9.29 5.54 -10.68
CA ALA A 140 8.35 4.42 -10.87
C ALA A 140 7.85 3.76 -9.57
N PRO A 141 8.70 3.41 -8.58
CA PRO A 141 8.24 2.85 -7.31
C PRO A 141 7.36 3.83 -6.51
N LEU A 142 7.68 5.11 -6.57
CA LEU A 142 6.96 6.15 -5.84
C LEU A 142 5.60 6.41 -6.47
N ALA A 143 5.53 6.50 -7.80
CA ALA A 143 4.28 6.65 -8.54
C ALA A 143 3.35 5.46 -8.30
N ALA A 144 3.83 4.23 -8.50
CA ALA A 144 3.06 3.01 -8.28
C ALA A 144 2.52 2.90 -6.83
N ARG A 145 3.38 3.13 -5.83
CA ARG A 145 2.96 3.12 -4.42
C ARG A 145 1.93 4.21 -4.11
N THR A 146 2.14 5.42 -4.62
CA THR A 146 1.20 6.54 -4.41
C THR A 146 -0.16 6.21 -5.01
N SER A 147 -0.17 5.59 -6.19
CA SER A 147 -1.39 5.14 -6.86
C SER A 147 -2.12 4.06 -6.06
N LEU A 148 -1.40 3.04 -5.56
CA LEU A 148 -1.98 1.99 -4.72
C LEU A 148 -2.60 2.55 -3.44
N LEU A 149 -1.88 3.44 -2.75
CA LEU A 149 -2.38 4.06 -1.52
C LEU A 149 -3.61 4.93 -1.75
N TRP A 150 -3.67 5.63 -2.89
CA TRP A 150 -4.88 6.32 -3.31
C TRP A 150 -6.02 5.33 -3.50
N ALA A 151 -5.82 4.28 -4.29
CA ALA A 151 -6.86 3.31 -4.58
C ALA A 151 -7.44 2.68 -3.31
N GLN A 152 -6.58 2.27 -2.38
CA GLN A 152 -6.96 1.73 -1.07
C GLN A 152 -7.75 2.71 -0.20
N SER A 153 -7.55 4.02 -0.37
CA SER A 153 -8.17 5.04 0.47
C SER A 153 -9.50 5.58 -0.08
N TYR A 154 -9.75 5.40 -1.38
CA TYR A 154 -10.79 6.11 -2.11
C TYR A 154 -11.77 5.16 -2.83
N LEU A 155 -11.31 4.18 -3.60
CA LEU A 155 -12.16 3.42 -4.54
C LEU A 155 -13.37 2.75 -3.88
N ASP A 156 -13.15 1.96 -2.82
CA ASP A 156 -14.25 1.26 -2.13
C ASP A 156 -15.25 2.26 -1.53
N ARG A 157 -14.76 3.33 -0.90
CA ARG A 157 -15.62 4.35 -0.28
C ARG A 157 -16.43 5.13 -1.33
N ASP A 158 -15.80 5.46 -2.43
CA ASP A 158 -16.42 6.23 -3.50
C ASP A 158 -17.46 5.38 -4.26
N TRP A 159 -17.21 4.07 -4.39
CA TRP A 159 -18.19 3.11 -4.90
C TRP A 159 -19.46 3.06 -4.05
N GLU A 160 -19.31 2.95 -2.73
CA GLU A 160 -20.46 2.93 -1.81
C GLU A 160 -21.26 4.24 -1.90
N THR A 161 -20.54 5.36 -2.01
CA THR A 161 -21.14 6.69 -2.21
C THR A 161 -21.88 6.79 -3.55
N TRP A 162 -21.33 6.20 -4.61
CA TRP A 162 -21.93 6.18 -5.94
C TRP A 162 -23.26 5.44 -5.94
N ASN A 163 -23.27 4.21 -5.41
CA ASN A 163 -24.46 3.35 -5.37
C ASN A 163 -25.53 3.83 -4.37
N SER A 164 -25.15 4.62 -3.36
CA SER A 164 -26.10 5.23 -2.43
C SER A 164 -26.92 6.37 -3.07
N LYS A 165 -26.44 6.97 -4.17
CA LYS A 165 -27.09 8.09 -4.86
C LYS A 165 -28.02 7.67 -5.98
N THR A 166 -27.92 6.44 -6.44
CA THR A 166 -28.83 5.87 -7.45
C THR A 166 -30.11 5.39 -6.78
N PRO A 167 -31.30 5.94 -7.11
CA PRO A 167 -32.56 5.39 -6.64
C PRO A 167 -32.66 3.91 -7.05
N LYS A 168 -33.05 3.04 -6.12
CA LYS A 168 -33.31 1.62 -6.37
C LYS A 168 -34.61 1.42 -7.14
#